data_AF-A0A838ZD00-F1
#
_entry.id   AF-A0A838ZD00-F1
#
_cell.length_a   1.000
_cell.length_b   1.000
_cell.length_c   1.000
_cell.angle_alpha   90.00
_cell.angle_beta   90.00
_cell.angle_gamma   90.00
#
_symmetry.space_group_name_H-M   'P 1'
#
loop_
_entity.id
_entity.type
_entity.pdbx_description
1 polymer ?
#
loop_
_entity_poly.entity_id
_entity_poly.type
_entity_poly.pdbx_seq_one_letter_code
_entity_poly.pdbx_strand_id
1 'polypeptide(L)'
;MKTTFLFIIYNVLLGYNVCAQSVSPQVIASAGGYAATGNVQLSWTMGETFITQLTTPALSVSQGFQQNLNICLSLVDYRYVKAGNPYQSLFPLVNNMVIDQIPEQVSILVTDVCDNVDIGSFEMNIQGPELNWNIVQNVAPNALFDNLGDNVNGRNFIPGQYTLTVTGYAEDNKGGGLTYGPVITTFTVVGNLATISMPTLSSASLCAGSTVDVSFSTTGIFNGPGNQFFVQLSEPNGSFEFPAIIGSSAAAGTITCTIPANTPESDKYLIRVVSSNQVYAGNPALSMVDVSPVTKYLMSPTDDIISGSSTQKVSSTIIAANKLESSSVNYQAGRAIVLNSGFEVKTGAVFKAEIKGCGN
;
A
#
# COMPACT_ATOMS: atom_id res chain seq x y z
N MET A 1 22.44 65.57 -69.33
CA MET A 1 23.79 64.95 -69.29
C MET A 1 24.23 64.94 -67.84
N LYS A 2 24.55 63.85 -67.15
CA LYS A 2 24.67 62.43 -67.49
C LYS A 2 24.27 61.65 -66.23
N THR A 3 23.52 60.58 -66.46
CA THR A 3 23.25 59.45 -65.58
C THR A 3 24.54 58.80 -65.07
N THR A 4 24.61 58.41 -63.80
CA THR A 4 25.41 57.23 -63.40
C THR A 4 24.71 56.50 -62.26
N PHE A 5 24.31 55.28 -62.61
CA PHE A 5 23.70 54.22 -61.82
C PHE A 5 24.76 53.67 -60.84
N LEU A 6 24.44 53.52 -59.55
CA LEU A 6 25.22 52.63 -58.67
C LEU A 6 24.32 51.48 -58.24
N PHE A 7 24.65 50.31 -58.76
CA PHE A 7 23.99 49.03 -58.52
C PHE A 7 24.09 48.64 -57.04
N ILE A 8 22.94 48.44 -56.40
CA ILE A 8 22.83 47.74 -55.12
C ILE A 8 22.94 46.24 -55.42
N ILE A 9 24.08 45.64 -55.05
CA ILE A 9 24.20 44.17 -55.03
C ILE A 9 23.86 43.71 -53.62
N TYR A 10 22.65 43.16 -53.50
CA TYR A 10 22.13 42.47 -52.33
C TYR A 10 22.85 41.11 -52.20
N ASN A 11 23.92 41.05 -51.42
CA ASN A 11 24.49 39.78 -50.98
C ASN A 11 23.79 39.34 -49.70
N VAL A 12 22.83 38.43 -49.88
CA VAL A 12 22.30 37.54 -48.85
C VAL A 12 23.44 36.68 -48.35
N LEU A 13 23.96 36.96 -47.16
CA LEU A 13 24.76 36.01 -46.40
C LEU A 13 23.95 35.58 -45.19
N LEU A 14 23.48 34.35 -45.32
CA LEU A 14 22.69 33.57 -44.39
C LEU A 14 23.28 33.60 -42.98
N GLY A 15 22.39 33.72 -41.98
CA GLY A 15 22.73 33.58 -40.57
C GLY A 15 23.39 32.23 -40.31
N TYR A 16 24.61 32.27 -39.79
CA TYR A 16 25.23 31.12 -39.17
C TYR A 16 24.53 30.86 -37.83
N ASN A 17 23.73 29.81 -37.78
CA ASN A 17 23.32 29.20 -36.52
C ASN A 17 24.58 28.63 -35.86
N VAL A 18 24.99 29.19 -34.72
CA VAL A 18 26.01 28.57 -33.88
C VAL A 18 25.31 27.48 -33.07
N CYS A 19 25.29 26.26 -33.61
CA CYS A 19 25.02 25.08 -32.80
C CYS A 19 26.28 24.77 -31.99
N ALA A 20 26.23 24.98 -30.67
CA ALA A 20 27.19 24.36 -29.78
C ALA A 20 26.97 22.83 -29.84
N GLN A 21 27.94 22.08 -30.34
CA GLN A 21 27.92 20.62 -30.24
C GLN A 21 28.37 20.23 -28.82
N SER A 22 27.48 19.54 -28.10
CA SER A 22 27.87 18.73 -26.95
C SER A 22 28.59 17.50 -27.47
N VAL A 23 29.91 17.44 -27.32
CA VAL A 23 30.66 16.20 -27.54
C VAL A 23 30.34 15.26 -26.38
N SER A 24 29.75 14.10 -26.64
CA SER A 24 29.59 13.06 -25.62
C SER A 24 30.97 12.58 -25.16
N PRO A 25 31.17 12.22 -23.88
CA PRO A 25 32.43 11.69 -23.41
C PRO A 25 32.78 10.42 -24.20
N GLN A 26 33.89 10.43 -24.94
CA GLN A 26 34.37 9.25 -25.65
C GLN A 26 35.46 8.58 -24.82
N VAL A 27 35.24 7.32 -24.43
CA VAL A 27 36.28 6.51 -23.79
C VAL A 27 37.35 6.21 -24.85
N ILE A 28 38.55 6.74 -24.66
CA ILE A 28 39.71 6.38 -25.48
C ILE A 28 40.16 5.00 -24.99
N ALA A 29 39.93 3.94 -25.79
CA ALA A 29 40.50 2.64 -25.49
C ALA A 29 42.04 2.73 -25.55
N SER A 30 42.72 2.15 -24.57
CA SER A 30 44.19 2.12 -24.49
C SER A 30 44.79 1.52 -25.76
N ALA A 31 45.61 2.29 -26.47
CA ALA A 31 46.40 1.80 -27.61
C ALA A 31 47.87 1.70 -27.21
N GLY A 32 48.51 0.58 -27.56
CA GLY A 32 49.93 0.34 -27.34
C GLY A 32 50.52 -0.54 -28.44
N GLY A 33 51.84 -0.51 -28.57
CA GLY A 33 52.59 -1.21 -29.62
C GLY A 33 53.98 -1.63 -29.17
N TYR A 34 54.62 -2.48 -29.99
CA TYR A 34 55.96 -3.02 -29.74
C TYR A 34 56.78 -3.00 -31.04
N ALA A 35 58.03 -2.57 -30.95
CA ALA A 35 59.00 -2.67 -32.03
C ALA A 35 60.37 -3.11 -31.49
N ALA A 36 61.05 -3.98 -32.24
CA ALA A 36 62.38 -4.45 -31.89
C ALA A 36 63.28 -4.56 -33.13
N THR A 37 64.55 -4.23 -32.97
CA THR A 37 65.60 -4.47 -33.97
C THR A 37 66.92 -4.72 -33.23
N GLY A 38 67.49 -5.90 -33.47
CA GLY A 38 68.69 -6.35 -32.75
C GLY A 38 68.44 -6.47 -31.25
N ASN A 39 69.38 -5.96 -30.43
CA ASN A 39 69.31 -6.03 -28.98
C ASN A 39 68.52 -4.87 -28.34
N VAL A 40 67.80 -4.06 -29.13
CA VAL A 40 67.02 -2.92 -28.62
C VAL A 40 65.53 -3.15 -28.87
N GLN A 41 64.75 -2.97 -27.80
CA GLN A 41 63.30 -3.11 -27.79
C GLN A 41 62.66 -1.83 -27.26
N LEU A 42 61.59 -1.38 -27.92
CA LEU A 42 60.77 -0.26 -27.48
C LEU A 42 59.30 -0.70 -27.47
N SER A 43 58.64 -0.49 -26.34
CA SER A 43 57.20 -0.63 -26.18
C SER A 43 56.64 0.67 -25.62
N TRP A 44 55.42 1.01 -26.03
CA TRP A 44 54.71 2.18 -25.51
C TRP A 44 53.21 1.93 -25.43
N THR A 45 52.57 2.70 -24.55
CA THR A 45 51.12 2.80 -24.40
C THR A 45 50.76 4.28 -24.32
N MET A 46 49.56 4.66 -24.78
CA MET A 46 48.96 5.97 -24.50
C MET A 46 47.66 5.78 -23.73
N GLY A 47 47.63 6.30 -22.50
CA GLY A 47 46.54 6.18 -21.53
C GLY A 47 47.07 5.73 -20.16
N GLU A 48 46.95 6.63 -19.18
CA GLU A 48 47.40 6.59 -17.77
C GLU A 48 48.84 6.10 -17.47
N THR A 49 49.60 6.95 -16.78
CA THR A 49 51.00 6.69 -16.40
C THR A 49 51.09 5.61 -15.32
N PHE A 50 51.56 4.42 -15.68
CA PHE A 50 52.07 3.48 -14.68
C PHE A 50 53.40 4.02 -14.11
N ILE A 51 53.47 4.15 -12.79
CA ILE A 51 54.72 4.36 -12.06
C ILE A 51 55.40 3.01 -11.90
N THR A 52 56.63 2.87 -12.38
CA THR A 52 57.48 1.71 -12.11
C THR A 52 58.19 1.91 -10.76
N GLN A 53 58.05 0.96 -9.85
CA GLN A 53 58.93 0.88 -8.68
C GLN A 53 59.48 -0.55 -8.58
N LEU A 54 60.80 -0.64 -8.80
CA LEU A 54 61.69 -1.81 -8.80
C LEU A 54 61.45 -2.87 -9.88
N THR A 55 62.38 -2.91 -10.84
CA THR A 55 62.49 -3.95 -11.88
C THR A 55 63.68 -4.85 -11.57
N THR A 56 63.46 -6.16 -11.46
CA THR A 56 64.50 -7.16 -11.72
C THR A 56 64.07 -8.00 -12.92
N PRO A 57 64.97 -8.73 -13.60
CA PRO A 57 64.61 -9.49 -14.80
C PRO A 57 63.51 -10.56 -14.62
N ALA A 58 63.12 -10.88 -13.39
CA ALA A 58 62.22 -12.00 -13.07
C ALA A 58 60.95 -11.64 -12.27
N LEU A 59 60.76 -10.38 -11.85
CA LEU A 59 59.58 -10.00 -11.06
C LEU A 59 59.20 -8.52 -11.27
N SER A 60 57.93 -8.28 -11.61
CA SER A 60 57.28 -6.98 -11.57
C SER A 60 56.19 -6.99 -10.51
N VAL A 61 56.28 -6.08 -9.53
CA VAL A 61 55.20 -5.81 -8.58
C VAL A 61 54.72 -4.38 -8.84
N SER A 62 53.46 -4.23 -9.26
CA SER A 62 52.80 -2.93 -9.30
C SER A 62 52.07 -2.70 -7.98
N GLN A 63 52.30 -1.57 -7.33
CA GLN A 63 51.33 -1.03 -6.38
C GLN A 63 50.47 -0.05 -7.18
N GLY A 64 49.23 -0.44 -7.46
CA GLY A 64 48.27 0.47 -8.07
C GLY A 64 48.07 1.68 -7.17
N PHE A 65 47.90 2.87 -7.76
CA PHE A 65 47.27 3.95 -7.03
C PHE A 65 45.87 3.48 -6.66
N GLN A 66 45.66 3.17 -5.39
CA GLN A 66 44.33 3.30 -4.82
C GLN A 66 44.05 4.81 -4.88
N GLN A 67 43.19 5.24 -5.81
CA GLN A 67 42.69 6.62 -5.80
C GLN A 67 42.11 6.84 -4.40
N ASN A 68 42.82 7.60 -3.56
CA ASN A 68 42.26 8.14 -2.33
C ASN A 68 41.36 9.30 -2.72
N LEU A 69 40.22 8.96 -3.30
CA LEU A 69 39.19 9.90 -3.70
C LEU A 69 37.97 9.50 -2.88
N ASN A 70 37.92 10.03 -1.66
CA ASN A 70 36.67 10.24 -0.92
C ASN A 70 35.80 11.19 -1.75
N ILE A 71 35.24 10.68 -2.85
CA ILE A 71 34.24 11.38 -3.64
C ILE A 71 32.95 11.23 -2.85
N CYS A 72 32.56 12.31 -2.17
CA CYS A 72 31.27 12.40 -1.53
C CYS A 72 30.19 12.39 -2.61
N LEU A 73 29.55 11.24 -2.81
CA LEU A 73 28.42 11.09 -3.74
C LEU A 73 27.16 11.81 -3.21
N SER A 74 27.09 12.03 -1.90
CA SER A 74 26.10 12.84 -1.20
C SER A 74 26.84 13.70 -0.17
N LEU A 75 26.44 14.96 -0.04
CA LEU A 75 26.97 15.87 0.99
C LEU A 75 26.12 15.80 2.26
N VAL A 76 24.82 15.58 2.11
CA VAL A 76 23.84 15.59 3.20
C VAL A 76 22.80 14.52 2.94
N ASP A 77 22.52 13.72 3.98
CA ASP A 77 21.48 12.72 3.98
C ASP A 77 20.27 13.18 4.79
N TYR A 78 19.09 12.81 4.29
CA TYR A 78 17.80 13.11 4.89
C TYR A 78 17.17 11.81 5.36
N ARG A 79 16.79 11.73 6.64
CA ARG A 79 16.18 10.52 7.21
C ARG A 79 14.82 10.85 7.79
N TYR A 80 13.80 10.16 7.27
CA TYR A 80 12.48 10.19 7.87
C TYR A 80 12.47 9.26 9.08
N VAL A 81 12.03 9.76 10.23
CA VAL A 81 12.09 9.04 11.52
C VAL A 81 10.76 9.14 12.25
N LYS A 82 10.45 8.12 13.05
CA LYS A 82 9.44 8.21 14.11
C LYS A 82 10.08 8.94 15.30
N ALA A 83 9.42 9.99 15.76
CA ALA A 83 9.85 10.81 16.89
C ALA A 83 9.73 10.03 18.21
N GLY A 84 10.52 10.42 19.21
CA GLY A 84 10.57 9.75 20.51
C GLY A 84 11.95 9.81 21.16
N ASN A 85 12.07 9.13 22.31
CA ASN A 85 13.30 8.99 23.08
C ASN A 85 13.57 7.50 23.39
N PRO A 86 14.42 6.80 22.62
CA PRO A 86 15.09 7.29 21.41
C PRO A 86 14.13 7.37 20.22
N TYR A 87 14.51 8.14 19.20
CA TYR A 87 13.83 8.11 17.91
C TYR A 87 14.09 6.80 17.15
N GLN A 88 13.24 6.48 16.18
CA GLN A 88 13.39 5.30 15.33
C GLN A 88 13.50 5.69 13.86
N SER A 89 14.59 5.30 13.22
CA SER A 89 14.78 5.51 11.77
C SER A 89 13.81 4.66 10.94
N LEU A 90 13.18 5.25 9.92
CA LEU A 90 12.27 4.55 9.01
C LEU A 90 12.95 4.33 7.64
N PHE A 91 12.99 5.35 6.78
CA PHE A 91 13.60 5.30 5.43
C PHE A 91 14.36 6.61 5.10
N PRO A 92 15.36 6.58 4.19
CA PRO A 92 15.95 7.80 3.65
C PRO A 92 14.89 8.58 2.89
N LEU A 93 14.80 9.89 3.10
CA LEU A 93 13.89 10.75 2.35
C LEU A 93 14.57 11.18 1.06
N VAL A 94 13.90 10.98 -0.08
CA VAL A 94 14.38 11.44 -1.38
C VAL A 94 13.32 12.32 -2.04
N ASN A 95 13.76 13.14 -2.99
CA ASN A 95 12.89 14.06 -3.71
C ASN A 95 11.80 13.31 -4.49
N ASN A 96 10.58 13.84 -4.46
CA ASN A 96 9.34 13.31 -5.03
C ASN A 96 8.85 11.98 -4.45
N MET A 97 9.29 11.60 -3.25
CA MET A 97 8.80 10.40 -2.58
C MET A 97 7.31 10.53 -2.22
N VAL A 98 6.57 9.42 -2.32
CA VAL A 98 5.21 9.28 -1.77
C VAL A 98 5.30 8.44 -0.50
N ILE A 99 4.72 8.95 0.59
CA ILE A 99 4.82 8.38 1.93
C ILE A 99 3.42 8.12 2.46
N ASP A 100 3.18 6.91 2.95
CA ASP A 100 1.94 6.60 3.67
C ASP A 100 1.94 7.28 5.04
N GLN A 101 0.84 7.97 5.35
CA GLN A 101 0.64 8.56 6.66
C GLN A 101 0.64 7.47 7.75
N ILE A 102 1.41 7.69 8.80
CA ILE A 102 1.43 6.87 10.02
C ILE A 102 0.79 7.61 11.20
N PRO A 103 0.19 6.90 12.18
CA PRO A 103 -0.47 7.53 13.32
C PRO A 103 0.52 8.18 14.30
N GLU A 104 1.79 7.77 14.30
CA GLU A 104 2.80 8.33 15.20
C GLU A 104 3.39 9.65 14.68
N GLN A 105 3.90 10.45 15.63
CA GLN A 105 4.63 11.66 15.30
C GLN A 105 5.94 11.33 14.60
N VAL A 106 6.25 12.11 13.57
CA VAL A 106 7.43 11.94 12.72
C VAL A 106 8.28 13.20 12.71
N SER A 107 9.53 13.03 12.34
CA SER A 107 10.48 14.12 12.11
C SER A 107 11.38 13.78 10.92
N ILE A 108 12.15 14.76 10.47
CA ILE A 108 13.19 14.57 9.47
C ILE A 108 14.51 14.95 10.11
N LEU A 109 15.47 14.03 10.07
CA LEU A 109 16.84 14.28 10.50
C LEU A 109 17.70 14.60 9.29
N VAL A 110 18.56 15.60 9.45
CA VAL A 110 19.53 16.03 8.45
C VAL A 110 20.93 15.77 8.99
N THR A 111 21.76 15.08 8.21
CA THR A 111 23.11 14.68 8.62
C THR A 111 24.08 14.95 7.48
N ASP A 112 25.15 15.68 7.78
CA ASP A 112 26.32 15.77 6.91
C ASP A 112 27.03 14.42 6.86
N VAL A 113 27.33 13.96 5.65
CA VAL A 113 27.93 12.63 5.42
C VAL A 113 29.26 12.71 4.66
N CYS A 114 29.77 13.93 4.47
CA CYS A 114 31.00 14.20 3.75
C CYS A 114 32.03 14.88 4.64
N ASP A 115 33.06 14.12 5.03
CA ASP A 115 34.13 14.58 5.93
C ASP A 115 34.98 15.76 5.37
N ASN A 116 34.84 16.07 4.08
CA ASN A 116 35.62 17.13 3.41
C ASN A 116 34.89 18.48 3.37
N VAL A 117 33.67 18.58 3.90
CA VAL A 117 32.88 19.80 3.93
C VAL A 117 32.30 19.98 5.32
N ASP A 118 32.83 20.95 6.05
CA ASP A 118 32.32 21.29 7.37
C ASP A 118 31.00 22.07 7.25
N ILE A 119 29.94 21.55 7.89
CA ILE A 119 28.65 22.23 8.01
C ILE A 119 28.39 22.46 9.50
N GLY A 120 28.53 23.72 9.94
CA GLY A 120 28.32 24.13 11.33
C GLY A 120 26.85 24.33 11.71
N SER A 121 25.97 24.61 10.75
CA SER A 121 24.53 24.64 11.03
C SER A 121 23.65 24.33 9.82
N PHE A 122 22.46 23.78 10.09
CA PHE A 122 21.41 23.56 9.10
C PHE A 122 20.20 24.44 9.37
N GLU A 123 19.80 25.23 8.38
CA GLU A 123 18.46 25.81 8.32
C GLU A 123 17.54 24.86 7.56
N MET A 124 16.43 24.49 8.19
CA MET A 124 15.38 23.67 7.59
C MET A 124 14.08 24.49 7.57
N ASN A 125 13.46 24.58 6.39
CA ASN A 125 12.14 25.18 6.20
C ASN A 125 11.20 24.13 5.59
N ILE A 126 10.12 23.78 6.29
CA ILE A 126 9.10 22.87 5.77
C ILE A 126 7.78 23.62 5.59
N GLN A 127 7.18 23.42 4.43
CA GLN A 127 5.85 23.90 4.08
C GLN A 127 5.01 22.74 3.58
N GLY A 128 3.76 22.67 4.03
CA GLY A 128 2.79 21.66 3.63
C GLY A 128 1.39 22.03 4.11
N PRO A 129 0.42 21.12 3.99
CA PRO A 129 -0.93 21.35 4.49
C PRO A 129 -0.90 21.61 6.00
N GLU A 130 -1.40 22.78 6.41
CA GLU A 130 -1.45 23.23 7.82
C GLU A 130 -0.10 23.22 8.55
N LEU A 131 1.02 23.15 7.81
CA LEU A 131 2.38 23.14 8.35
C LEU A 131 3.23 24.19 7.63
N ASN A 132 3.70 25.17 8.39
CA ASN A 132 4.73 26.11 7.96
C ASN A 132 5.69 26.30 9.13
N TRP A 133 6.91 25.78 9.00
CA TRP A 133 7.87 25.70 10.09
C TRP A 133 9.29 25.94 9.59
N ASN A 134 10.07 26.64 10.40
CA ASN A 134 11.47 26.92 10.14
C ASN A 134 12.28 26.74 11.44
N ILE A 135 13.46 26.16 11.30
CA ILE A 135 14.38 25.94 12.42
C ILE A 135 15.83 26.02 11.95
N VAL A 136 16.72 26.42 12.85
CA VAL A 136 18.17 26.32 12.70
C VAL A 136 18.68 25.34 13.75
N GLN A 137 19.49 24.38 13.32
CA GLN A 137 20.12 23.38 14.17
C GLN A 137 21.64 23.48 14.03
N ASN A 138 22.34 23.49 15.17
CA ASN A 138 23.80 23.62 15.23
C ASN A 138 24.48 22.33 15.69
N VAL A 139 23.73 21.41 16.32
CA VAL A 139 24.29 20.23 16.97
C VAL A 139 23.50 19.00 16.58
N ALA A 140 24.20 17.96 16.13
CA ALA A 140 23.57 16.69 15.76
C ALA A 140 22.94 15.98 16.98
N PRO A 141 21.83 15.23 16.79
CA PRO A 141 21.09 15.03 15.53
C PRO A 141 20.28 16.27 15.14
N ASN A 142 20.47 16.80 13.93
CA ASN A 142 19.75 18.00 13.48
C ASN A 142 18.31 17.63 13.10
N ALA A 143 17.37 17.84 14.02
CA ALA A 143 15.96 17.46 13.84
C ALA A 143 15.08 18.62 13.36
N LEU A 144 14.19 18.35 12.40
CA LEU A 144 13.26 19.33 11.85
C LEU A 144 12.34 19.99 12.89
N PHE A 145 11.94 19.25 13.92
CA PHE A 145 11.07 19.75 14.99
C PHE A 145 11.77 19.93 16.33
N ASP A 146 13.10 20.09 16.29
CA ASP A 146 13.98 20.20 17.46
C ASP A 146 14.17 18.87 18.22
N ASN A 147 15.21 18.83 19.05
CA ASN A 147 15.58 17.66 19.84
C ASN A 147 16.35 18.06 21.11
N LEU A 148 16.32 17.16 22.09
CA LEU A 148 17.20 17.22 23.26
C LEU A 148 18.01 15.93 23.32
N GLY A 149 19.22 15.94 22.78
CA GLY A 149 20.00 14.73 22.52
C GLY A 149 19.24 13.79 21.58
N ASP A 150 19.07 12.53 21.97
CA ASP A 150 18.33 11.52 21.20
C ASP A 150 16.81 11.59 21.36
N ASN A 151 16.30 12.52 22.17
CA ASN A 151 14.86 12.78 22.23
C ASN A 151 14.46 13.73 21.10
N VAL A 152 13.97 13.17 19.99
CA VAL A 152 13.53 13.95 18.81
C VAL A 152 12.05 14.24 18.94
N ASN A 153 11.69 15.53 18.85
CA ASN A 153 10.30 15.94 18.77
C ASN A 153 9.74 15.67 17.36
N GLY A 154 8.43 15.47 17.28
CA GLY A 154 7.77 15.22 16.00
C GLY A 154 6.39 15.84 15.90
N ARG A 155 5.85 15.79 14.68
CA ARG A 155 4.47 16.16 14.39
C ARG A 155 3.84 15.11 13.48
N ASN A 156 2.52 15.05 13.44
CA ASN A 156 1.83 14.23 12.45
C ASN A 156 1.77 15.01 11.13
N PHE A 157 2.20 14.39 10.03
CA PHE A 157 1.96 14.92 8.70
C PHE A 157 0.59 14.47 8.21
N ILE A 158 -0.28 15.42 7.87
CA ILE A 158 -1.57 15.14 7.24
C ILE A 158 -1.40 14.94 5.72
N PRO A 159 -2.36 14.30 5.04
CA PRO A 159 -2.26 14.07 3.61
C PRO A 159 -2.11 15.36 2.79
N GLY A 160 -1.16 15.36 1.86
CA GLY A 160 -0.89 16.44 0.90
C GLY A 160 0.59 16.56 0.56
N GLN A 161 0.92 17.59 -0.21
CA GLN A 161 2.28 17.82 -0.70
C GLN A 161 3.08 18.69 0.27
N TYR A 162 4.31 18.25 0.58
CA TYR A 162 5.26 18.95 1.42
C TYR A 162 6.48 19.35 0.60
N THR A 163 7.05 20.50 0.97
CA THR A 163 8.28 21.05 0.45
C THR A 163 9.20 21.31 1.63
N LEU A 164 10.31 20.57 1.70
CA LEU A 164 11.39 20.79 2.64
C LEU A 164 12.54 21.48 1.92
N THR A 165 12.96 22.66 2.38
CA THR A 165 14.16 23.34 1.92
C THR A 165 15.22 23.26 3.01
N VAL A 166 16.41 22.77 2.67
CA VAL A 166 17.53 22.66 3.61
C VAL A 166 18.74 23.42 3.08
N THR A 167 19.35 24.20 3.96
CA THR A 167 20.52 25.03 3.68
C THR A 167 21.54 24.80 4.79
N GLY A 168 22.79 24.48 4.43
CA GLY A 168 23.91 24.32 5.34
C GLY A 168 24.84 25.53 5.31
N TYR A 169 25.36 25.89 6.48
CA TYR A 169 26.28 27.02 6.69
C TYR A 169 27.58 26.55 7.34
N ALA A 170 28.68 27.26 7.06
CA ALA A 170 30.00 26.91 7.57
C ALA A 170 30.15 27.05 9.09
N GLU A 171 29.36 27.91 9.73
CA GLU A 171 29.41 28.17 11.18
C GLU A 171 28.02 28.01 11.82
N ASP A 172 27.99 27.97 13.14
CA ASP A 172 26.76 27.93 13.95
C ASP A 172 25.85 29.13 13.65
N ASN A 173 24.54 28.94 13.89
CA ASN A 173 23.53 30.00 13.81
C ASN A 173 23.46 30.69 12.45
N LYS A 174 23.61 29.92 11.36
CA LYS A 174 23.68 30.43 9.97
C LYS A 174 24.86 31.38 9.74
N GLY A 175 25.93 31.25 10.52
CA GLY A 175 27.17 32.01 10.38
C GLY A 175 28.03 31.52 9.20
N GLY A 176 29.01 32.33 8.80
CA GLY A 176 29.87 32.01 7.66
C GLY A 176 29.15 31.98 6.30
N GLY A 177 29.78 31.30 5.34
CA GLY A 177 29.24 31.13 3.98
C GLY A 177 28.33 29.90 3.84
N LEU A 178 27.58 29.84 2.74
CA LEU A 178 26.79 28.67 2.37
C LEU A 178 27.72 27.51 2.00
N THR A 179 27.54 26.36 2.65
CA THR A 179 28.28 25.12 2.38
C THR A 179 27.41 24.05 1.74
N TYR A 180 26.08 24.15 1.88
CA TYR A 180 25.12 23.25 1.25
C TYR A 180 23.80 23.95 0.93
N GLY A 181 23.18 23.60 -0.20
CA GLY A 181 21.86 24.12 -0.58
C GLY A 181 21.82 25.61 -0.93
N PRO A 182 20.62 26.22 -0.99
CA PRO A 182 19.32 25.64 -0.62
C PRO A 182 18.91 24.48 -1.53
N VAL A 183 18.69 23.30 -0.95
CA VAL A 183 18.17 22.12 -1.64
C VAL A 183 16.69 21.97 -1.31
N ILE A 184 15.87 21.86 -2.35
CA ILE A 184 14.43 21.64 -2.22
C ILE A 184 14.14 20.14 -2.42
N THR A 185 13.55 19.53 -1.40
CA THR A 185 13.05 18.16 -1.40
C THR A 185 11.54 18.19 -1.22
N THR A 186 10.81 17.82 -2.27
CA THR A 186 9.35 17.65 -2.22
C THR A 186 9.00 16.20 -1.91
N PHE A 187 7.93 15.97 -1.14
CA PHE A 187 7.35 14.64 -0.94
C PHE A 187 5.84 14.76 -0.72
N THR A 188 5.10 13.70 -1.01
CA THR A 188 3.65 13.67 -0.82
C THR A 188 3.32 12.70 0.30
N VAL A 189 2.60 13.16 1.31
CA VAL A 189 1.98 12.26 2.29
C VAL A 189 0.62 11.89 1.76
N VAL A 190 0.36 10.60 1.58
CA VAL A 190 -0.97 10.10 1.25
C VAL A 190 -1.62 9.58 2.51
N GLY A 191 -2.93 9.83 2.65
CA GLY A 191 -3.68 9.19 3.71
C GLY A 191 -3.58 7.68 3.53
N ASN A 192 -3.38 6.97 4.63
CA ASN A 192 -3.45 5.51 4.59
C ASN A 192 -4.87 5.16 4.09
N LEU A 193 -4.98 4.54 2.91
CA LEU A 193 -6.27 4.13 2.37
C LEU A 193 -6.87 3.16 3.37
N ALA A 194 -7.91 3.60 4.09
CA ALA A 194 -8.57 2.75 5.05
C ALA A 194 -9.30 1.64 4.29
N THR A 195 -8.87 0.40 4.49
CA THR A 195 -9.49 -0.76 3.86
C THR A 195 -9.98 -1.72 4.91
N ILE A 196 -11.05 -2.42 4.57
CA ILE A 196 -11.59 -3.55 5.32
C ILE A 196 -11.33 -4.80 4.48
N SER A 197 -10.72 -5.82 5.07
CA SER A 197 -10.50 -7.11 4.40
C SER A 197 -11.84 -7.75 4.01
N MET A 198 -11.83 -8.65 3.02
CA MET A 198 -12.97 -9.55 2.83
C MET A 198 -13.17 -10.36 4.13
N PRO A 199 -14.40 -10.42 4.67
CA PRO A 199 -14.64 -11.15 5.91
C PRO A 199 -14.60 -12.67 5.68
N THR A 200 -14.19 -13.39 6.72
CA THR A 200 -14.33 -14.85 6.81
C THR A 200 -15.50 -15.21 7.72
N LEU A 201 -16.18 -16.32 7.39
CA LEU A 201 -17.37 -16.79 8.10
C LEU A 201 -17.09 -18.15 8.74
N SER A 202 -17.58 -18.39 9.95
CA SER A 202 -17.47 -19.72 10.58
C SER A 202 -18.32 -20.79 9.89
N SER A 203 -19.37 -20.39 9.18
CA SER A 203 -20.19 -21.25 8.31
C SER A 203 -20.83 -20.43 7.20
N ALA A 204 -21.03 -21.05 6.03
CA ALA A 204 -21.79 -20.48 4.91
C ALA A 204 -23.20 -21.10 4.77
N SER A 205 -23.54 -22.15 5.53
CA SER A 205 -24.90 -22.70 5.63
C SER A 205 -25.44 -22.34 7.01
N LEU A 206 -26.37 -21.39 7.03
CA LEU A 206 -26.93 -20.76 8.22
C LEU A 206 -28.44 -20.97 8.23
N CYS A 207 -29.05 -20.64 9.38
CA CYS A 207 -30.50 -20.54 9.43
C CYS A 207 -30.95 -19.24 10.07
N ALA A 208 -32.14 -18.80 9.68
CA ALA A 208 -32.79 -17.67 10.31
C ALA A 208 -32.86 -17.89 11.83
N GLY A 209 -32.43 -16.88 12.59
CA GLY A 209 -32.29 -16.91 14.05
C GLY A 209 -30.99 -17.53 14.58
N SER A 210 -30.14 -18.13 13.75
CA SER A 210 -28.85 -18.68 14.20
C SER A 210 -27.76 -17.61 14.28
N THR A 211 -26.66 -17.94 14.95
CA THR A 211 -25.47 -17.09 15.01
C THR A 211 -24.41 -17.52 13.99
N VAL A 212 -23.56 -16.58 13.57
CA VAL A 212 -22.37 -16.81 12.74
C VAL A 212 -21.25 -15.90 13.20
N ASP A 213 -20.03 -16.41 13.28
CA ASP A 213 -18.86 -15.58 13.59
C ASP A 213 -18.31 -15.01 12.29
N VAL A 214 -18.14 -13.69 12.28
CA VAL A 214 -17.62 -12.93 11.14
C VAL A 214 -16.31 -12.28 11.55
N SER A 215 -15.22 -12.68 10.90
CA SER A 215 -13.87 -12.15 11.22
C SER A 215 -13.35 -11.29 10.08
N PHE A 216 -12.75 -10.14 10.41
CA PHE A 216 -12.16 -9.22 9.45
C PHE A 216 -10.98 -8.45 10.07
N SER A 217 -10.13 -7.90 9.21
CA SER A 217 -9.04 -6.99 9.59
C SER A 217 -9.15 -5.68 8.82
N THR A 218 -8.43 -4.67 9.29
CA THR A 218 -8.41 -3.33 8.69
C THR A 218 -6.99 -2.83 8.49
N THR A 219 -6.76 -2.09 7.41
CA THR A 219 -5.59 -1.21 7.24
C THR A 219 -6.04 0.24 7.29
N GLY A 220 -5.14 1.18 7.57
CA GLY A 220 -5.52 2.59 7.73
C GLY A 220 -6.12 2.94 9.09
N ILE A 221 -6.69 4.13 9.17
CA ILE A 221 -7.16 4.71 10.43
C ILE A 221 -8.69 4.68 10.46
N PHE A 222 -9.24 3.85 11.35
CA PHE A 222 -10.66 3.78 11.68
C PHE A 222 -10.95 4.25 13.12
N ASN A 223 -9.99 4.93 13.76
CA ASN A 223 -9.99 5.25 15.18
C ASN A 223 -10.67 6.60 15.52
N GLY A 224 -11.52 7.12 14.63
CA GLY A 224 -12.32 8.30 14.95
C GLY A 224 -13.25 8.02 16.15
N PRO A 225 -13.47 8.98 17.06
CA PRO A 225 -14.34 8.76 18.22
C PRO A 225 -15.74 8.33 17.77
N GLY A 226 -16.21 7.20 18.28
CA GLY A 226 -17.54 6.66 17.98
C GLY A 226 -17.64 5.87 16.66
N ASN A 227 -16.53 5.52 16.00
CA ASN A 227 -16.59 4.60 14.87
C ASN A 227 -17.22 3.24 15.28
N GLN A 228 -18.00 2.68 14.37
CA GLN A 228 -18.59 1.34 14.48
C GLN A 228 -18.39 0.62 13.15
N PHE A 229 -17.95 -0.63 13.26
CA PHE A 229 -18.05 -1.59 12.18
C PHE A 229 -19.41 -2.28 12.27
N PHE A 230 -20.16 -2.29 11.17
CA PHE A 230 -21.42 -2.99 11.05
C PHE A 230 -21.26 -4.17 10.08
N VAL A 231 -21.71 -5.34 10.52
CA VAL A 231 -21.82 -6.50 9.65
C VAL A 231 -23.19 -6.47 8.99
N GLN A 232 -23.20 -6.50 7.67
CA GLN A 232 -24.39 -6.40 6.84
C GLN A 232 -24.65 -7.72 6.11
N LEU A 233 -25.90 -8.21 6.21
CA LEU A 233 -26.45 -9.26 5.36
C LEU A 233 -27.15 -8.61 4.17
N SER A 234 -26.87 -9.08 2.96
CA SER A 234 -27.50 -8.62 1.73
C SER A 234 -29.00 -8.98 1.69
N GLU A 235 -29.66 -8.53 0.63
CA GLU A 235 -30.96 -9.04 0.22
C GLU A 235 -30.83 -10.47 -0.37
N PRO A 236 -31.95 -11.21 -0.54
CA PRO A 236 -31.93 -12.59 -1.03
C PRO A 236 -31.30 -12.78 -2.42
N ASN A 237 -31.16 -11.72 -3.22
CA ASN A 237 -30.53 -11.74 -4.53
C ASN A 237 -29.05 -11.32 -4.51
N GLY A 238 -28.47 -11.07 -3.33
CA GLY A 238 -27.10 -10.58 -3.15
C GLY A 238 -26.93 -9.06 -3.18
N SER A 239 -28.03 -8.30 -3.35
CA SER A 239 -27.99 -6.82 -3.36
C SER A 239 -27.75 -6.24 -1.97
N PHE A 240 -27.03 -5.11 -1.91
CA PHE A 240 -26.86 -4.32 -0.69
C PHE A 240 -27.59 -2.96 -0.79
N GLU A 241 -28.71 -2.90 -1.52
CA GLU A 241 -29.57 -1.71 -1.58
C GLU A 241 -30.30 -1.52 -0.24
N PHE A 242 -30.85 -2.62 0.32
CA PHE A 242 -31.50 -2.63 1.64
C PHE A 242 -30.96 -3.73 2.57
N PRO A 243 -29.68 -3.66 2.99
CA PRO A 243 -29.08 -4.72 3.79
C PRO A 243 -29.51 -4.66 5.25
N ALA A 244 -29.58 -5.83 5.89
CA ALA A 244 -29.84 -5.94 7.33
C ALA A 244 -28.54 -5.88 8.13
N ILE A 245 -28.51 -5.14 9.24
CA ILE A 245 -27.39 -5.17 10.19
C ILE A 245 -27.56 -6.39 11.10
N ILE A 246 -26.55 -7.27 11.12
CA ILE A 246 -26.58 -8.54 11.87
C ILE A 246 -25.58 -8.59 13.02
N GLY A 247 -24.71 -7.58 13.14
CA GLY A 247 -23.75 -7.43 14.22
C GLY A 247 -23.01 -6.09 14.13
N SER A 248 -22.37 -5.69 15.23
CA SER A 248 -21.57 -4.47 15.28
C SER A 248 -20.41 -4.58 16.28
N SER A 249 -19.33 -3.82 16.06
CA SER A 249 -18.20 -3.69 16.97
C SER A 249 -17.51 -2.34 16.83
N ALA A 250 -16.89 -1.86 17.92
CA ALA A 250 -16.03 -0.68 17.89
C ALA A 250 -14.62 -0.96 17.33
N ALA A 251 -14.24 -2.24 17.23
CA ALA A 251 -12.90 -2.66 16.82
C ALA A 251 -12.97 -3.76 15.74
N ALA A 252 -11.92 -3.82 14.91
CA ALA A 252 -11.70 -4.94 14.01
C ALA A 252 -11.44 -6.24 14.79
N GLY A 253 -11.74 -7.38 14.16
CA GLY A 253 -11.63 -8.70 14.77
C GLY A 253 -12.83 -9.59 14.44
N THR A 254 -13.17 -10.47 15.37
CA THR A 254 -14.30 -11.40 15.24
C THR A 254 -15.54 -10.84 15.92
N ILE A 255 -16.66 -10.82 15.20
CA ILE A 255 -17.98 -10.41 15.70
C ILE A 255 -18.93 -11.61 15.59
N THR A 256 -19.51 -12.03 16.71
CA THR A 256 -20.63 -12.99 16.72
C THR A 256 -21.90 -12.27 16.28
N CYS A 257 -22.37 -12.59 15.08
CA CYS A 257 -23.54 -11.98 14.45
C CYS A 257 -24.76 -12.88 14.59
N THR A 258 -25.97 -12.31 14.59
CA THR A 258 -27.24 -13.06 14.62
C THR A 258 -28.02 -12.82 13.34
N ILE A 259 -28.37 -13.90 12.63
CA ILE A 259 -29.23 -13.81 11.45
C ILE A 259 -30.67 -13.53 11.91
N PRO A 260 -31.36 -12.51 11.37
CA PRO A 260 -32.74 -12.22 11.74
C PRO A 260 -33.65 -13.45 11.58
N ALA A 261 -34.56 -13.65 12.53
CA ALA A 261 -35.47 -14.81 12.51
C ALA A 261 -36.48 -14.77 11.34
N ASN A 262 -36.69 -13.60 10.75
CA ASN A 262 -37.56 -13.37 9.60
C ASN A 262 -36.81 -13.35 8.26
N THR A 263 -35.52 -13.72 8.22
CA THR A 263 -34.76 -13.78 6.97
C THR A 263 -35.37 -14.83 6.02
N PRO A 264 -35.79 -14.43 4.80
CA PRO A 264 -36.31 -15.36 3.79
C PRO A 264 -35.26 -16.38 3.35
N GLU A 265 -35.73 -17.53 2.87
CA GLU A 265 -34.85 -18.56 2.31
C GLU A 265 -34.15 -18.07 1.02
N SER A 266 -32.83 -18.23 0.95
CA SER A 266 -32.05 -18.04 -0.28
C SER A 266 -30.63 -18.60 -0.12
N ASP A 267 -30.03 -19.01 -1.24
CA ASP A 267 -28.65 -19.47 -1.39
C ASP A 267 -27.69 -18.39 -1.91
N LYS A 268 -28.18 -17.16 -2.09
CA LYS A 268 -27.45 -16.04 -2.74
C LYS A 268 -27.12 -14.88 -1.82
N TYR A 269 -27.31 -15.04 -0.51
CA TYR A 269 -26.94 -13.99 0.42
C TYR A 269 -25.43 -13.75 0.39
N LEU A 270 -25.04 -12.50 0.63
CA LEU A 270 -23.67 -12.07 0.85
C LEU A 270 -23.58 -11.38 2.20
N ILE A 271 -22.44 -11.54 2.87
CA ILE A 271 -22.13 -10.82 4.11
C ILE A 271 -20.95 -9.89 3.83
N ARG A 272 -21.07 -8.61 4.20
CA ARG A 272 -19.97 -7.63 4.14
C ARG A 272 -19.83 -6.89 5.46
N VAL A 273 -18.68 -6.24 5.64
CA VAL A 273 -18.45 -5.34 6.77
C VAL A 273 -18.33 -3.91 6.26
N VAL A 274 -19.02 -2.98 6.91
CA VAL A 274 -18.95 -1.54 6.65
C VAL A 274 -18.53 -0.80 7.90
N SER A 275 -18.06 0.43 7.76
CA SER A 275 -17.64 1.30 8.87
C SER A 275 -18.38 2.64 8.83
N SER A 276 -18.63 3.23 9.99
CA SER A 276 -19.30 4.53 10.11
C SER A 276 -18.34 5.72 10.02
N ASN A 277 -17.06 5.54 10.37
CA ASN A 277 -16.06 6.59 10.33
C ASN A 277 -14.61 6.02 10.38
N GLN A 278 -13.81 6.06 9.32
CA GLN A 278 -14.06 6.53 7.96
C GLN A 278 -15.19 5.73 7.30
N VAL A 279 -16.11 6.38 6.58
CA VAL A 279 -17.21 5.66 5.92
C VAL A 279 -16.65 4.81 4.78
N TYR A 280 -16.62 3.49 4.97
CA TYR A 280 -16.11 2.56 3.97
C TYR A 280 -16.98 1.29 3.93
N ALA A 281 -17.30 0.84 2.71
CA ALA A 281 -17.96 -0.44 2.48
C ALA A 281 -16.93 -1.46 1.96
N GLY A 282 -16.66 -2.49 2.74
CA GLY A 282 -15.80 -3.59 2.33
C GLY A 282 -16.42 -4.45 1.24
N ASN A 283 -15.56 -5.22 0.57
CA ASN A 283 -16.02 -6.29 -0.30
C ASN A 283 -16.73 -7.38 0.54
N PRO A 284 -17.76 -8.04 0.00
CA PRO A 284 -18.41 -9.15 0.68
C PRO A 284 -17.46 -10.35 0.84
N ALA A 285 -17.84 -11.30 1.70
CA ALA A 285 -17.21 -12.60 1.78
C ALA A 285 -17.18 -13.28 0.40
N LEU A 286 -16.14 -14.09 0.17
CA LEU A 286 -15.95 -14.81 -1.10
C LEU A 286 -17.08 -15.81 -1.39
N SER A 287 -17.64 -16.42 -0.34
CA SER A 287 -18.70 -17.42 -0.47
C SER A 287 -20.08 -16.79 -0.32
N MET A 288 -21.01 -17.22 -1.19
CA MET A 288 -22.43 -17.00 -0.93
C MET A 288 -22.87 -17.75 0.33
N VAL A 289 -23.87 -17.22 0.99
CA VAL A 289 -24.45 -17.75 2.22
C VAL A 289 -25.82 -18.31 1.91
N ASP A 290 -26.00 -19.59 2.24
CA ASP A 290 -27.28 -20.26 2.26
C ASP A 290 -27.95 -20.03 3.61
N VAL A 291 -29.14 -19.44 3.59
CA VAL A 291 -29.95 -19.22 4.78
C VAL A 291 -31.24 -20.01 4.65
N SER A 292 -31.40 -21.05 5.48
CA SER A 292 -32.68 -21.75 5.60
C SER A 292 -33.61 -21.07 6.63
N PRO A 293 -34.94 -21.10 6.44
CA PRO A 293 -35.87 -20.33 7.27
C PRO A 293 -36.12 -20.98 8.63
N VAL A 294 -36.79 -20.26 9.53
CA VAL A 294 -37.23 -20.81 10.82
C VAL A 294 -38.30 -21.89 10.64
N THR A 295 -39.29 -21.58 9.82
CA THR A 295 -40.41 -22.45 9.52
C THR A 295 -40.56 -22.56 8.02
N LYS A 296 -40.79 -23.77 7.52
CA LYS A 296 -41.08 -24.02 6.11
C LYS A 296 -42.44 -24.68 5.96
N TYR A 297 -43.24 -24.13 5.05
CA TYR A 297 -44.53 -24.66 4.66
C TYR A 297 -44.37 -25.34 3.31
N LEU A 298 -44.86 -26.57 3.20
CA LEU A 298 -44.84 -27.35 1.96
C LEU A 298 -46.28 -27.74 1.64
N MET A 299 -46.84 -27.21 0.55
CA MET A 299 -48.25 -27.34 0.22
C MET A 299 -48.45 -27.92 -1.18
N SER A 300 -49.37 -28.88 -1.34
CA SER A 300 -49.80 -29.31 -2.67
C SER A 300 -50.65 -28.24 -3.37
N PRO A 301 -50.54 -28.11 -4.71
CA PRO A 301 -49.62 -28.83 -5.58
C PRO A 301 -48.24 -28.17 -5.74
N THR A 302 -48.03 -26.97 -5.15
CA THR A 302 -46.87 -26.12 -5.40
C THR A 302 -45.54 -26.75 -4.98
N ASP A 303 -45.52 -27.44 -3.84
CA ASP A 303 -44.31 -28.02 -3.25
C ASP A 303 -44.27 -29.55 -3.39
N ASP A 304 -45.05 -30.11 -4.31
CA ASP A 304 -45.03 -31.55 -4.61
C ASP A 304 -43.68 -31.93 -5.24
N ILE A 305 -43.08 -33.02 -4.78
CA ILE A 305 -41.76 -33.48 -5.24
C ILE A 305 -41.95 -34.74 -6.09
N ILE A 306 -41.96 -34.51 -7.40
CA ILE A 306 -42.31 -35.53 -8.40
C ILE A 306 -41.16 -36.53 -8.62
N SER A 307 -39.91 -36.05 -8.62
CA SER A 307 -38.73 -36.88 -8.85
C SER A 307 -37.47 -36.26 -8.26
N GLY A 308 -36.40 -37.05 -8.19
CA GLY A 308 -35.08 -36.59 -7.72
C GLY A 308 -34.90 -36.67 -6.21
N SER A 309 -33.81 -36.07 -5.73
CA SER A 309 -33.45 -36.01 -4.31
C SER A 309 -33.53 -34.59 -3.79
N SER A 310 -34.15 -34.36 -2.64
CA SER A 310 -34.29 -33.03 -2.03
C SER A 310 -34.06 -33.08 -0.52
N THR A 311 -33.36 -32.09 0.02
CA THR A 311 -33.28 -31.87 1.47
C THR A 311 -33.96 -30.55 1.81
N GLN A 312 -34.91 -30.60 2.73
CA GLN A 312 -35.59 -29.42 3.25
C GLN A 312 -35.09 -29.17 4.66
N LYS A 313 -34.37 -28.08 4.86
CA LYS A 313 -33.68 -27.75 6.13
C LYS A 313 -34.31 -26.52 6.76
N VAL A 314 -34.58 -26.55 8.06
CA VAL A 314 -35.10 -25.40 8.83
C VAL A 314 -34.60 -25.40 10.26
N SER A 315 -34.56 -24.23 10.91
CA SER A 315 -34.14 -24.14 12.32
C SER A 315 -35.20 -24.58 13.32
N SER A 316 -36.49 -24.53 12.99
CA SER A 316 -37.57 -24.93 13.88
C SER A 316 -38.48 -26.01 13.29
N THR A 317 -39.39 -25.66 12.38
CA THR A 317 -40.54 -26.52 12.07
C THR A 317 -40.79 -26.65 10.57
N ILE A 318 -40.98 -27.88 10.10
CA ILE A 318 -41.53 -28.15 8.77
C ILE A 318 -43.01 -28.48 8.94
N ILE A 319 -43.86 -27.82 8.16
CA ILE A 319 -45.30 -28.08 8.11
C ILE A 319 -45.61 -28.51 6.68
N ALA A 320 -45.94 -29.79 6.50
CA ALA A 320 -46.05 -30.42 5.18
C ALA A 320 -47.46 -30.96 4.93
N ALA A 321 -48.00 -30.63 3.78
CA ALA A 321 -49.23 -31.16 3.17
C ALA A 321 -49.02 -31.44 1.67
N ASN A 322 -47.77 -31.59 1.24
CA ASN A 322 -47.36 -31.85 -0.14
C ASN A 322 -47.27 -33.35 -0.45
N LYS A 323 -47.15 -33.70 -1.73
CA LYS A 323 -47.05 -35.07 -2.22
C LYS A 323 -45.64 -35.42 -2.68
N LEU A 324 -45.20 -36.63 -2.37
CA LEU A 324 -43.96 -37.22 -2.84
C LEU A 324 -44.29 -38.35 -3.84
N GLU A 325 -43.80 -38.24 -5.08
CA GLU A 325 -43.99 -39.26 -6.12
C GLU A 325 -42.73 -40.16 -6.24
N SER A 326 -42.08 -40.27 -7.39
CA SER A 326 -40.85 -41.06 -7.54
C SER A 326 -39.60 -40.31 -7.04
N SER A 327 -39.62 -39.82 -5.80
CA SER A 327 -38.60 -38.94 -5.21
C SER A 327 -38.00 -39.46 -3.90
N SER A 328 -36.82 -38.96 -3.53
CA SER A 328 -36.19 -39.20 -2.23
C SER A 328 -36.05 -37.88 -1.50
N VAL A 329 -36.65 -37.77 -0.32
CA VAL A 329 -36.75 -36.49 0.38
C VAL A 329 -36.33 -36.63 1.83
N ASN A 330 -35.50 -35.69 2.28
CA ASN A 330 -35.06 -35.59 3.65
C ASN A 330 -35.54 -34.29 4.29
N TYR A 331 -36.46 -34.38 5.25
CA TYR A 331 -36.92 -33.26 6.06
C TYR A 331 -36.08 -33.16 7.33
N GLN A 332 -35.31 -32.08 7.43
CA GLN A 332 -34.41 -31.80 8.54
C GLN A 332 -34.92 -30.56 9.30
N ALA A 333 -35.63 -30.80 10.41
CA ALA A 333 -36.14 -29.73 11.26
C ALA A 333 -35.38 -29.68 12.59
N GLY A 334 -35.29 -28.50 13.22
CA GLY A 334 -34.68 -28.39 14.54
C GLY A 334 -35.59 -28.81 15.70
N ARG A 335 -36.91 -28.73 15.52
CA ARG A 335 -37.88 -28.99 16.60
C ARG A 335 -38.96 -29.99 16.21
N ALA A 336 -39.64 -29.79 15.08
CA ALA A 336 -40.78 -30.61 14.72
C ALA A 336 -40.98 -30.72 13.21
N ILE A 337 -41.51 -31.86 12.78
CA ILE A 337 -42.03 -32.07 11.43
C ILE A 337 -43.50 -32.43 11.60
N VAL A 338 -44.38 -31.56 11.09
CA VAL A 338 -45.82 -31.69 11.19
C VAL A 338 -46.36 -32.09 9.82
N LEU A 339 -46.89 -33.31 9.73
CA LEU A 339 -47.52 -33.84 8.52
C LEU A 339 -49.02 -33.60 8.62
N ASN A 340 -49.50 -32.57 7.93
CA ASN A 340 -50.90 -32.21 7.88
C ASN A 340 -51.68 -33.11 6.91
N SER A 341 -53.01 -33.08 7.04
CA SER A 341 -53.90 -33.72 6.08
C SER A 341 -53.57 -33.29 4.65
N GLY A 342 -53.42 -34.26 3.75
CA GLY A 342 -53.00 -34.03 2.37
C GLY A 342 -51.56 -34.44 2.08
N PHE A 343 -50.70 -34.60 3.11
CA PHE A 343 -49.38 -35.18 2.92
C PHE A 343 -49.48 -36.64 2.45
N GLU A 344 -48.82 -36.96 1.33
CA GLU A 344 -48.90 -38.27 0.68
C GLU A 344 -47.51 -38.71 0.20
N VAL A 345 -47.15 -39.96 0.44
CA VAL A 345 -45.89 -40.56 -0.04
C VAL A 345 -46.27 -41.74 -0.93
N LYS A 346 -46.11 -41.58 -2.26
CA LYS A 346 -46.52 -42.59 -3.24
C LYS A 346 -45.52 -43.74 -3.34
N THR A 347 -45.98 -44.83 -3.94
CA THR A 347 -45.13 -46.01 -4.20
C THR A 347 -43.90 -45.63 -5.01
N GLY A 348 -42.71 -45.95 -4.48
CA GLY A 348 -41.43 -45.62 -5.08
C GLY A 348 -40.76 -44.36 -4.51
N ALA A 349 -41.48 -43.58 -3.69
CA ALA A 349 -40.89 -42.49 -2.93
C ALA A 349 -40.11 -42.99 -1.70
N VAL A 350 -39.11 -42.23 -1.28
CA VAL A 350 -38.44 -42.39 0.02
C VAL A 350 -38.62 -41.12 0.81
N PHE A 351 -39.22 -41.23 1.99
CA PHE A 351 -39.36 -40.14 2.94
C PHE A 351 -38.48 -40.39 4.16
N LYS A 352 -37.59 -39.44 4.44
CA LYS A 352 -36.76 -39.41 5.65
C LYS A 352 -37.08 -38.14 6.46
N ALA A 353 -37.23 -38.32 7.76
CA ALA A 353 -37.48 -37.25 8.71
C ALA A 353 -36.39 -37.27 9.79
N GLU A 354 -35.73 -36.14 10.00
CA GLU A 354 -34.65 -35.98 10.98
C GLU A 354 -34.89 -34.73 11.82
N ILE A 355 -34.79 -34.89 13.15
CA ILE A 355 -34.72 -33.76 14.07
C ILE A 355 -33.25 -33.45 14.32
N LYS A 356 -32.68 -32.66 13.40
CA LYS A 356 -31.25 -32.31 13.38
C LYS A 356 -30.99 -30.80 13.30
N GLY A 357 -31.96 -30.03 12.79
CA GLY A 357 -31.87 -28.56 12.69
C GLY A 357 -30.68 -28.09 11.85
N CYS A 358 -30.26 -26.85 12.05
CA CYS A 358 -29.20 -26.23 11.25
C CYS A 358 -27.80 -26.27 11.84
N GLY A 359 -27.65 -26.74 13.07
CA GLY A 359 -26.40 -26.67 13.84
C GLY A 359 -25.88 -28.02 14.37
N ASN A 360 -26.34 -29.15 13.82
CA ASN A 360 -25.80 -30.48 14.16
C ASN A 360 -25.31 -31.22 12.91
#